data_AF-A0A497MP95-F1
#
_entry.id   AF-A0A497MP95-F1
#
_cell.length_a   1.000
_cell.length_b   1.000
_cell.length_c   1.000
_cell.angle_alpha   90.00
_cell.angle_beta   90.00
_cell.angle_gamma   90.00
#
_symmetry.space_group_name_H-M   'P 1'
#
loop_
_entity.id
_entity.type
_entity.pdbx_description
1 polymer ?
#
loop_
_entity_poly.entity_id
_entity_poly.type
_entity_poly.pdbx_seq_one_letter_code
_entity_poly.pdbx_strand_id
1 'polypeptide(L)'
;MSLVEHTKIVTDIAIYMAKRLMETGFFEVNMDELISAAILHDIGEALEFEPDPKGGVRKRWGRRLLRHPLLGGALALKHGLPPRIAHIISAHSREGDLTERTVEAVILYHADWTPYDCLKAKKLGG
;
A
#
# COMPACT_ATOMS: atom_id res chain seq x y z
N MET A 1 -11.36 -5.60 9.87
CA MET A 1 -11.09 -5.87 8.44
C MET A 1 -9.84 -6.70 8.39
N SER A 2 -9.90 -7.86 7.75
CA SER A 2 -8.73 -8.71 7.49
C SER A 2 -7.83 -8.09 6.42
N LEU A 3 -6.59 -8.56 6.33
CA LEU A 3 -5.65 -8.12 5.29
C LEU A 3 -6.24 -8.34 3.88
N VAL A 4 -6.85 -9.50 3.63
CA VAL A 4 -7.46 -9.82 2.33
C VAL A 4 -8.62 -8.87 1.98
N GLU A 5 -9.47 -8.55 2.95
CA GLU A 5 -10.56 -7.58 2.74
C GLU A 5 -10.00 -6.17 2.49
N HIS A 6 -8.98 -5.78 3.23
CA HIS A 6 -8.31 -4.49 3.06
C HIS A 6 -7.71 -4.36 1.66
N THR A 7 -6.90 -5.34 1.24
CA THR A 7 -6.28 -5.37 -0.08
C THR A 7 -7.31 -5.28 -1.21
N LYS A 8 -8.44 -5.99 -1.10
CA LYS A 8 -9.53 -5.92 -2.09
C LYS A 8 -10.12 -4.51 -2.18
N ILE A 9 -10.47 -3.92 -1.04
CA ILE A 9 -11.07 -2.58 -0.99
C ILE A 9 -10.10 -1.52 -1.56
N VAL A 10 -8.82 -1.56 -1.17
CA VAL A 10 -7.80 -0.62 -1.67
C VAL A 10 -7.61 -0.78 -3.18
N THR A 11 -7.54 -2.03 -3.66
CA THR A 11 -7.39 -2.32 -5.10
C THR A 11 -8.59 -1.79 -5.89
N ASP A 12 -9.81 -2.03 -5.43
CA ASP A 12 -11.03 -1.53 -6.08
C ASP A 12 -11.04 0.00 -6.12
N ILE A 13 -10.76 0.67 -5.01
CA ILE A 13 -10.71 2.14 -4.94
C ILE A 13 -9.64 2.68 -5.91
N ALA A 14 -8.44 2.10 -5.91
CA ALA A 14 -7.36 2.50 -6.80
C ALA A 14 -7.78 2.37 -8.28
N ILE A 15 -8.45 1.27 -8.66
CA ILE A 15 -8.98 1.06 -10.01
C ILE A 15 -10.01 2.13 -10.37
N TYR A 16 -10.96 2.43 -9.47
CA TYR A 16 -11.99 3.44 -9.73
C TYR A 16 -11.38 4.85 -9.88
N MET A 17 -10.44 5.21 -9.01
CA MET A 17 -9.72 6.48 -9.09
C MET A 17 -8.93 6.61 -10.40
N ALA A 18 -8.17 5.58 -10.75
CA ALA A 18 -7.37 5.57 -11.98
C ALA A 18 -8.25 5.72 -13.23
N LYS A 19 -9.32 4.93 -13.34
CA LYS A 19 -10.27 5.03 -14.47
C LYS A 19 -10.82 6.45 -14.59
N ARG A 20 -11.26 7.04 -13.47
CA ARG A 20 -11.81 8.40 -13.49
C ARG A 20 -10.78 9.45 -13.90
N LEU A 21 -9.52 9.31 -13.46
CA LEU A 21 -8.43 10.22 -13.84
C LEU A 21 -8.08 10.07 -15.33
N MET A 22 -8.02 8.84 -15.85
CA MET A 22 -7.75 8.57 -17.26
C MET A 22 -8.83 9.14 -18.18
N GLU A 23 -10.10 9.10 -17.77
CA GLU A 23 -11.22 9.71 -18.53
C GLU A 23 -11.06 11.21 -18.77
N THR A 24 -10.26 11.89 -17.95
CA THR A 24 -9.99 13.34 -18.14
C THR A 24 -9.03 13.61 -19.30
N GLY A 25 -8.25 12.61 -19.74
CA GLY A 25 -7.19 12.76 -20.73
C GLY A 25 -5.93 13.47 -20.24
N PHE A 26 -5.89 13.96 -18.99
CA PHE A 26 -4.72 14.64 -18.41
C PHE A 26 -3.71 13.69 -17.77
N PHE A 27 -4.15 12.49 -17.41
CA PHE A 27 -3.34 11.52 -16.68
C PHE A 27 -3.25 10.22 -17.46
N GLU A 28 -2.01 9.79 -17.72
CA GLU A 28 -1.71 8.44 -18.16
C GLU A 28 -1.40 7.59 -16.92
N VAL A 29 -2.09 6.45 -16.79
CA VAL A 29 -1.92 5.53 -15.66
C VAL A 29 -1.65 4.15 -16.21
N ASN A 30 -0.56 3.53 -15.77
CA ASN A 30 -0.32 2.13 -16.07
C ASN A 30 -1.16 1.25 -15.12
N MET A 31 -2.28 0.74 -15.65
CA MET A 31 -3.21 -0.08 -14.87
C MET A 31 -2.60 -1.38 -14.35
N ASP A 32 -1.71 -2.01 -15.11
CA ASP A 32 -1.08 -3.27 -14.69
C ASP A 32 -0.09 -3.04 -13.54
N GLU A 33 0.71 -1.98 -13.61
CA GLU A 33 1.62 -1.59 -12.53
C GLU A 33 0.84 -1.18 -11.27
N LEU A 34 -0.23 -0.38 -11.43
CA LEU A 34 -1.08 0.05 -10.31
C LEU A 34 -1.77 -1.14 -9.62
N ILE A 35 -2.44 -2.01 -10.38
CA ILE A 35 -3.16 -3.15 -9.82
C ILE A 35 -2.18 -4.14 -9.16
N SER A 36 -1.04 -4.41 -9.81
CA SER A 36 -0.02 -5.29 -9.24
C SER A 36 0.51 -4.74 -7.91
N ALA A 37 0.80 -3.44 -7.85
CA ALA A 37 1.24 -2.80 -6.61
C ALA A 37 0.13 -2.76 -5.55
N ALA A 38 -1.12 -2.50 -5.93
CA ALA A 38 -2.25 -2.46 -5.01
C ALA A 38 -2.53 -3.83 -4.35
N ILE A 39 -2.38 -4.92 -5.09
CA ILE A 39 -2.52 -6.27 -4.54
C ILE A 39 -1.39 -6.58 -3.54
N LEU A 40 -0.21 -6.00 -3.75
CA LEU A 40 1.02 -6.33 -3.00
C LEU A 40 1.43 -5.29 -1.95
N HIS A 41 0.73 -4.16 -1.82
CA HIS A 41 1.21 -3.00 -1.06
C HIS A 41 1.58 -3.33 0.40
N ASP A 42 0.82 -4.22 1.04
CA ASP A 42 1.00 -4.65 2.43
C ASP A 42 1.70 -6.01 2.58
N ILE A 43 2.27 -6.59 1.52
CA ILE A 43 2.95 -7.90 1.61
C ILE A 43 4.13 -7.88 2.60
N GLY A 44 4.70 -6.71 2.87
CA GLY A 44 5.73 -6.51 3.88
C GLY A 44 5.27 -6.77 5.32
N GLU A 45 3.96 -6.74 5.60
CA GLU A 45 3.43 -7.06 6.94
C GLU A 45 3.80 -8.49 7.35
N ALA A 46 3.86 -9.43 6.40
CA ALA A 46 4.25 -10.81 6.65
C ALA A 46 5.69 -10.94 7.20
N LEU A 47 6.54 -9.94 6.97
CA LEU A 47 7.90 -9.87 7.51
C LEU A 47 8.01 -8.95 8.74
N GLU A 48 7.00 -8.12 8.99
CA GLU A 48 6.98 -7.17 10.09
C GLU A 48 6.55 -7.83 11.41
N PHE A 49 5.74 -8.89 11.35
CA PHE A 49 5.23 -9.59 12.54
C PHE A 49 5.89 -10.96 12.77
N GLU A 50 6.08 -11.32 14.04
CA GLU A 50 6.53 -12.63 14.49
C GLU A 50 5.76 -13.09 15.73
N PRO A 51 5.70 -14.39 16.03
CA PRO A 51 5.07 -14.88 17.27
C PRO A 51 5.71 -14.25 18.50
N ASP A 52 4.89 -13.76 19.45
CA ASP A 52 5.38 -13.29 20.72
C ASP A 52 5.58 -14.47 21.69
N PRO A 53 6.75 -14.59 22.36
CA PRO A 53 6.98 -15.61 23.40
C PRO A 53 5.94 -15.61 24.53
N LYS A 54 5.22 -14.51 24.74
CA LYS A 54 4.15 -14.36 25.74
C LYS A 54 2.75 -14.63 25.19
N GLY A 55 2.64 -15.08 23.94
CA GLY A 55 1.39 -15.29 23.21
C GLY A 55 0.97 -14.07 22.38
N GLY A 56 0.41 -14.31 21.21
CA GLY A 56 0.04 -13.29 20.24
C GLY A 56 1.13 -13.02 19.20
N VAL A 57 1.09 -11.85 18.57
CA VAL A 57 2.07 -11.41 17.56
C VAL A 57 2.74 -10.11 18.00
N ARG A 58 4.05 -10.01 17.79
CA ARG A 58 4.85 -8.80 18.02
C ARG A 58 5.52 -8.34 16.73
N LYS A 59 5.95 -7.08 16.70
CA LYS A 59 6.74 -6.58 15.56
C LYS A 59 8.18 -7.04 15.69
N ARG A 60 8.69 -7.73 14.66
CA ARG A 60 10.03 -8.35 14.61
C ARG A 60 11.17 -7.35 14.80
N TRP A 61 11.06 -6.16 14.21
CA TRP A 61 12.12 -5.14 14.21
C TRP A 61 11.73 -3.84 14.95
N GLY A 62 10.64 -3.87 15.72
CA GLY A 62 9.97 -2.66 16.21
C GLY A 62 9.40 -1.78 15.08
N ARG A 63 8.57 -0.79 15.40
CA ARG A 63 7.93 0.12 14.40
C ARG A 63 8.92 0.96 13.55
N ARG A 64 10.23 0.91 13.83
CA ARG A 64 11.16 2.01 13.50
C ARG A 64 12.31 1.66 12.57
N LEU A 65 12.67 0.38 12.40
CA LEU A 65 13.84 0.04 11.59
C LEU A 65 13.47 -0.13 10.11
N LEU A 66 12.59 -1.09 9.79
CA LEU A 66 12.13 -1.35 8.42
C LEU A 66 10.62 -1.53 8.45
N ARG A 67 9.89 -0.56 7.92
CA ARG A 67 8.42 -0.61 7.84
C ARG A 67 7.97 -1.47 6.66
N HIS A 68 6.75 -2.00 6.74
CA HIS A 68 6.16 -2.84 5.70
C HIS A 68 6.21 -2.26 4.27
N PRO A 69 6.11 -0.95 3.97
CA PRO A 69 6.17 -0.47 2.60
C PRO A 69 7.55 -0.74 1.98
N LEU A 70 8.62 -0.43 2.73
CA LEU A 70 9.99 -0.67 2.30
C LEU A 70 10.29 -2.18 2.17
N LEU A 71 9.81 -2.99 3.13
CA LEU A 71 9.95 -4.46 3.06
C LEU A 71 9.20 -5.05 1.88
N GLY A 72 8.00 -4.55 1.59
CA GLY A 72 7.18 -4.95 0.45
C GLY A 72 7.86 -4.62 -0.88
N GLY A 73 8.42 -3.41 -1.02
CA GLY A 73 9.20 -3.03 -2.19
C GLY A 73 10.46 -3.90 -2.39
N ALA A 74 11.18 -4.18 -1.30
CA ALA A 74 12.34 -5.07 -1.33
C ALA A 74 11.96 -6.51 -1.75
N LEU A 75 10.81 -7.01 -1.28
CA LEU A 75 10.27 -8.31 -1.71
C LEU A 75 9.91 -8.31 -3.19
N ALA A 76 9.25 -7.26 -3.68
CA ALA A 76 8.90 -7.13 -5.09
C ALA A 76 10.15 -7.22 -6.00
N LEU A 77 11.20 -6.46 -5.68
CA LEU A 77 12.48 -6.52 -6.40
C LEU A 77 13.12 -7.91 -6.32
N LYS A 78 13.16 -8.51 -5.13
CA LYS A 78 13.74 -9.84 -4.91
C LYS A 78 13.06 -10.92 -5.78
N HIS A 79 11.77 -10.77 -6.03
CA HIS A 79 10.98 -11.71 -6.83
C HIS A 79 10.86 -11.30 -8.31
N GLY A 80 11.66 -10.33 -8.78
CA GLY A 80 11.77 -9.99 -10.19
C GLY A 80 10.70 -9.05 -10.72
N LEU A 81 9.93 -8.39 -9.85
CA LEU A 81 9.02 -7.34 -10.29
C LEU A 81 9.79 -6.08 -10.72
N PRO A 82 9.27 -5.32 -11.70
CA PRO A 82 9.90 -4.09 -12.15
C PRO A 82 10.11 -3.07 -11.02
N PRO A 83 11.18 -2.24 -11.09
CA PRO A 83 11.42 -1.17 -10.13
C PRO A 83 10.25 -0.20 -9.96
N ARG A 84 9.44 0.03 -11.00
CA ARG A 84 8.22 0.86 -10.91
C ARG A 84 7.18 0.27 -9.95
N ILE A 85 6.91 -1.03 -10.00
CA ILE A 85 5.99 -1.69 -9.06
C ILE A 85 6.55 -1.63 -7.64
N ALA A 86 7.85 -1.91 -7.47
CA ALA A 86 8.51 -1.81 -6.17
C ALA A 86 8.48 -0.39 -5.60
N HIS A 87 8.60 0.64 -6.45
CA HIS A 87 8.46 2.04 -6.08
C HIS A 87 7.04 2.36 -5.59
N ILE A 88 6.02 1.97 -6.35
CA ILE A 88 4.61 2.18 -5.98
C ILE A 88 4.31 1.53 -4.62
N ILE A 89 4.77 0.28 -4.41
CA ILE A 89 4.66 -0.41 -3.12
C ILE A 89 5.44 0.33 -2.03
N SER A 90 6.67 0.77 -2.28
CA SER A 90 7.46 1.44 -1.24
C SER A 90 6.89 2.80 -0.85
N ALA A 91 6.25 3.48 -1.80
CA ALA A 91 5.77 4.85 -1.65
C ALA A 91 4.27 4.97 -1.30
N HIS A 92 3.55 3.86 -1.10
CA HIS A 92 2.12 3.86 -0.77
C HIS A 92 1.81 4.43 0.63
N SER A 93 2.82 4.67 1.47
CA SER A 93 2.68 5.26 2.80
C SER A 93 3.63 6.45 2.96
N ARG A 94 3.95 6.84 4.20
CA ARG A 94 4.78 8.01 4.54
C ARG A 94 6.19 8.00 3.95
N GLU A 95 6.70 6.82 3.61
CA GLU A 95 7.97 6.65 2.88
C GLU A 95 7.95 7.45 1.58
N GLY A 96 6.80 7.54 0.92
CA GLY A 96 6.60 8.36 -0.26
C GLY A 96 6.64 9.87 -0.02
N ASP A 97 6.64 10.35 1.23
CA ASP A 97 6.81 11.79 1.53
C ASP A 97 8.27 12.23 1.43
N LEU A 98 9.19 11.26 1.39
CA LEU A 98 10.64 11.47 1.29
C LEU A 98 11.16 11.28 -0.15
N THR A 99 10.28 10.99 -1.10
CA THR A 99 10.61 10.75 -2.52
C THR A 99 9.49 11.29 -3.41
N GLU A 100 9.73 11.42 -4.71
CA GLU A 100 8.66 11.70 -5.67
C GLU A 100 7.80 10.46 -5.91
N ARG A 101 6.48 10.60 -5.73
CA ARG A 101 5.51 9.56 -6.07
C ARG A 101 5.20 9.63 -7.57
N THR A 102 5.14 8.47 -8.24
CA THR A 102 4.52 8.39 -9.57
C THR A 102 3.01 8.62 -9.45
N VAL A 103 2.32 8.82 -10.57
CA VAL A 103 0.85 8.98 -10.59
C VAL A 103 0.18 7.77 -9.93
N GLU A 104 0.62 6.56 -10.25
CA GLU A 104 0.14 5.30 -9.64
C GLU A 104 0.37 5.27 -8.13
N ALA A 105 1.54 5.71 -7.66
CA ALA A 105 1.87 5.76 -6.24
C ALA A 105 1.02 6.79 -5.47
N VAL A 106 0.70 7.93 -6.09
CA VAL A 106 -0.25 8.90 -5.53
C VAL A 106 -1.64 8.30 -5.43
N ILE A 107 -2.12 7.64 -6.49
CA ILE A 107 -3.43 6.97 -6.50
C ILE A 107 -3.49 5.92 -5.40
N LEU A 108 -2.49 5.04 -5.31
CA LEU A 108 -2.45 3.96 -4.32
C LEU A 108 -2.37 4.51 -2.89
N TYR A 109 -1.56 5.54 -2.63
CA TYR A 109 -1.49 6.20 -1.32
C TYR A 109 -2.87 6.69 -0.87
N HIS A 110 -3.60 7.39 -1.73
CA HIS A 110 -4.93 7.89 -1.39
C HIS A 110 -5.99 6.79 -1.30
N ALA A 111 -5.89 5.76 -2.13
CA ALA A 111 -6.78 4.61 -2.08
C ALA A 111 -6.62 3.81 -0.78
N ASP A 112 -5.38 3.67 -0.28
CA ASP A 112 -5.06 3.00 0.98
C ASP A 112 -5.52 3.82 2.21
N TRP A 113 -5.21 5.12 2.21
CA TRP A 113 -5.51 5.98 3.35
C TRP A 113 -7.01 6.26 3.54
N THR A 114 -7.80 6.23 2.46
CA THR A 114 -9.23 6.58 2.51
C THR A 114 -10.03 5.65 3.44
N PRO A 115 -10.01 4.31 3.27
CA PRO A 115 -10.65 3.38 4.22
C PRO A 115 -10.16 3.55 5.66
N TYR A 116 -8.85 3.76 5.84
CA TYR A 116 -8.25 3.97 7.16
C TYR A 116 -8.82 5.22 7.85
N ASP A 117 -8.85 6.36 7.16
CA ASP A 117 -9.38 7.61 7.68
C ASP A 117 -10.89 7.54 7.90
N CYS A 118 -11.65 6.85 7.05
CA CYS A 118 -13.08 6.59 7.26
C CYS A 118 -13.33 5.78 8.54
N LEU A 119 -12.53 4.71 8.78
CA LEU A 119 -12.63 3.92 10.01
C LEU A 119 -12.26 4.72 11.25
N LYS A 120 -11.31 5.64 11.14
CA LYS A 120 -10.93 6.56 12.22
C LYS A 120 -12.03 7.58 12.49
N ALA A 121 -12.61 8.18 11.45
CA ALA A 121 -13.70 9.15 11.55
C ALA A 121 -14.98 8.54 12.13
N LYS A 122 -15.29 7.28 11.79
CA LYS A 122 -16.45 6.55 12.36
C LYS A 122 -16.42 6.50 13.89
N LYS A 123 -15.23 6.49 14.51
CA LYS A 123 -15.08 6.49 15.98
C LYS A 123 -15.40 7.84 16.64
N LEU A 124 -15.52 8.92 15.86
CA LEU A 124 -15.86 10.26 16.35
C LEU A 124 -17.38 10.54 16.31
N GLY A 125 -18.12 9.78 15.50
CA GLY A 125 -19.57 9.95 15.31
C GLY A 125 -20.42 8.84 15.92
N GLY A 126 -19.86 8.05 16.85
CA GLY A 126 -20.53 6.97 17.57
C GLY A 126 -20.47 7.14 19.08
#